data_AF-A0A3M1RDY2-F1
#
_entry.id   AF-A0A3M1RDY2-F1
#
_cell.length_a   1.000
_cell.length_b   1.000
_cell.length_c   1.000
_cell.angle_alpha   90.00
_cell.angle_beta   90.00
_cell.angle_gamma   90.00
#
_symmetry.space_group_name_H-M   'P 1'
#
loop_
_entity.id
_entity.type
_entity.pdbx_description
1 polymer ?
#
loop_
_entity_poly.entity_id
_entity_poly.type
_entity_poly.pdbx_seq_one_letter_code
_entity_poly.pdbx_strand_id
1 'polypeptide(L)'
;MKHLLLLTGALLFVFGVAAKATCGPIRPVGDRHPAIRCVYPDDVFLHSGKGGRVIDVTQPPFNAKGNGVTDDTAALIKAYDFVLAQMDKAQWTGAGPQSPLCEYILYLPKGTYLVSDTIIYSGPWRAYPGNEQPRNGRRVFERLVKIRFFGEERETTVIRLKDHCPGFDRGTKPVLSFGKADLNNAVAYNSVRNLTIDTGKGNPGAVGLNFCGANNSGIHNVSIVSGDGRGVAGIDIRICPTMGYHDDITVRGFDYGIRMTPYHMTHNCFEFVTLEGQNKAGIQLTQCSA
;
A
#
# COMPACT_ATOMS: atom_id res chain seq x y z
N MET A 1 31.34 -74.40 -3.77
CA MET A 1 31.31 -73.11 -3.04
C MET A 1 30.01 -73.00 -2.23
N LYS A 2 30.01 -73.48 -0.99
CA LYS A 2 29.02 -73.16 0.04
C LYS A 2 29.75 -73.27 1.38
N HIS A 3 30.10 -72.14 1.97
CA HIS A 3 30.50 -72.10 3.38
C HIS A 3 29.58 -71.11 4.10
N LEU A 4 28.74 -71.68 4.94
CA LEU A 4 28.10 -71.05 6.07
C LEU A 4 29.06 -71.27 7.25
N LEU A 5 29.52 -70.21 7.92
CA LEU A 5 29.98 -70.33 9.29
C LEU A 5 29.72 -69.05 10.09
N LEU A 6 29.33 -69.30 11.33
CA LEU A 6 28.72 -68.43 12.32
C LEU A 6 29.57 -67.25 12.79
N LEU A 7 28.83 -66.23 13.25
CA LEU A 7 29.24 -65.05 13.99
C LEU A 7 30.11 -65.35 15.22
N THR A 8 31.10 -64.49 15.44
CA THR A 8 31.53 -64.06 16.77
C THR A 8 31.48 -62.53 16.82
N GLY A 9 30.87 -62.00 17.88
CA GLY A 9 30.40 -60.62 17.97
C GLY A 9 31.50 -59.58 18.11
N ALA A 10 31.23 -58.40 17.55
CA ALA A 10 31.83 -57.15 17.95
C ALA A 10 30.72 -56.24 18.50
N LEU A 11 30.86 -55.88 19.76
CA LEU A 11 30.01 -54.95 20.48
C LEU A 11 30.27 -53.54 19.89
N LEU A 12 29.37 -53.05 19.04
CA LEU A 12 29.41 -51.66 18.60
C LEU A 12 28.54 -50.82 19.53
N PHE A 13 29.18 -50.00 20.37
CA PHE A 13 28.51 -48.97 21.15
C PHE A 13 27.91 -47.93 20.18
N VAL A 14 26.59 -47.94 20.04
CA VAL A 14 25.85 -46.86 19.39
C VAL A 14 25.81 -45.69 20.36
N PHE A 15 26.73 -44.74 20.21
CA PHE A 15 26.54 -43.41 20.78
C PHE A 15 25.44 -42.71 19.96
N GLY A 16 24.20 -42.85 20.42
CA GLY A 16 23.10 -42.02 19.96
C GLY A 16 23.36 -40.58 20.36
N VAL A 17 23.92 -39.78 19.45
CA VAL A 17 23.86 -38.33 19.58
C VAL A 17 22.42 -37.94 19.22
N ALA A 18 21.57 -37.88 20.25
CA ALA A 18 20.32 -37.15 20.15
C ALA A 18 20.68 -35.68 20.03
N ALA A 19 20.90 -35.21 18.81
CA ALA A 19 20.85 -33.79 18.50
C ALA A 19 19.42 -33.34 18.79
N LYS A 20 19.18 -32.84 20.01
CA LYS A 20 18.09 -31.91 20.25
C LYS A 20 18.41 -30.69 19.39
N ALA A 21 17.89 -30.69 18.16
CA ALA A 21 17.67 -29.46 17.44
C ALA A 21 16.70 -28.65 18.30
N THR A 22 17.24 -27.78 19.15
CA THR A 22 16.46 -26.70 19.73
C THR A 22 16.05 -25.85 18.54
N CYS A 23 14.80 -25.99 18.08
CA CYS A 23 14.19 -24.97 17.25
C CYS A 23 14.44 -23.65 17.99
N GLY A 24 15.25 -22.76 17.39
CA GLY A 24 15.30 -21.38 17.83
C GLY A 24 13.88 -20.79 17.84
N PRO A 25 13.65 -19.65 18.50
CA PRO A 25 12.34 -19.01 18.46
C PRO A 25 11.87 -18.93 17.01
N ILE A 26 10.69 -19.50 16.75
CA ILE A 26 10.03 -19.43 15.45
C ILE A 26 9.99 -17.95 15.09
N ARG A 27 10.76 -17.54 14.07
CA ARG A 27 10.65 -16.19 13.53
C ARG A 27 9.20 -16.01 13.12
N PRO A 28 8.56 -14.85 13.38
CA PRO A 28 7.17 -14.65 13.03
C PRO A 28 6.98 -14.99 11.55
N VAL A 29 6.10 -15.96 11.28
CA VAL A 29 5.65 -16.29 9.94
C VAL A 29 4.69 -15.18 9.55
N GLY A 30 5.03 -14.38 8.54
CA GLY A 30 4.25 -13.23 8.12
C GLY A 30 5.07 -11.94 8.10
N ASP A 31 4.41 -10.81 8.34
CA ASP A 31 5.01 -9.48 8.44
C ASP A 31 6.18 -9.46 9.43
N ARG A 32 7.37 -9.08 8.93
CA ARG A 32 8.58 -9.02 9.76
C ARG A 32 8.56 -7.83 10.72
N HIS A 33 7.69 -6.85 10.46
CA HIS A 33 7.52 -5.64 11.26
C HIS A 33 8.84 -4.90 11.51
N PRO A 34 9.58 -4.52 10.45
CA PRO A 34 10.87 -3.86 10.61
C PRO A 34 10.68 -2.46 11.22
N ALA A 35 11.47 -2.17 12.26
CA ALA A 35 11.52 -0.86 12.91
C ALA A 35 12.27 0.17 12.03
N ILE A 36 11.59 0.70 11.01
CA ILE A 36 12.16 1.65 10.05
C ILE A 36 11.69 3.06 10.39
N ARG A 37 12.65 3.93 10.68
CA ARG A 37 12.43 5.38 10.78
C ARG A 37 13.07 6.09 9.59
N CYS A 38 12.23 6.63 8.71
CA CYS A 38 12.62 7.36 7.51
C CYS A 38 12.76 8.85 7.83
N VAL A 39 14.00 9.34 7.93
CA VAL A 39 14.34 10.76 8.09
C VAL A 39 15.17 11.20 6.89
N TYR A 40 14.91 12.41 6.42
CA TYR A 40 15.57 12.97 5.23
C TYR A 40 16.45 14.17 5.61
N PRO A 41 17.56 14.41 4.91
CA PRO A 41 18.33 15.65 5.03
C PRO A 41 17.50 16.89 4.65
N ASP A 42 17.80 18.05 5.24
CA ASP A 42 17.01 19.28 5.03
C ASP A 42 16.95 19.73 3.56
N ASP A 43 18.01 19.52 2.79
CA ASP A 43 18.13 19.99 1.41
C ASP A 43 17.28 19.21 0.40
N VAL A 44 16.86 17.98 0.73
CA VAL A 44 15.98 17.19 -0.15
C VAL A 44 14.51 17.58 0.00
N PHE A 45 14.15 18.39 1.00
CA PHE A 45 12.80 18.91 1.14
C PHE A 45 12.53 20.05 0.16
N LEU A 46 11.34 20.04 -0.46
CA LEU A 46 10.85 21.09 -1.34
C LEU A 46 10.89 22.47 -0.66
N HIS A 47 10.56 22.50 0.62
CA HIS A 47 10.42 23.70 1.45
C HIS A 47 11.74 24.39 1.78
N SER A 48 12.87 23.70 1.57
CA SER A 48 14.20 24.26 1.76
C SER A 48 14.56 25.35 0.74
N GLY A 49 13.81 25.44 -0.37
CA GLY A 49 14.14 26.31 -1.49
C GLY A 49 15.35 25.87 -2.31
N LYS A 50 15.94 24.69 -2.02
CA LYS A 50 17.14 24.16 -2.70
C LYS A 50 16.83 23.19 -3.86
N GLY A 51 15.56 23.12 -4.28
CA GLY A 51 15.12 22.23 -5.36
C GLY A 51 14.81 20.79 -4.93
N GLY A 52 14.65 20.56 -3.63
CA GLY A 52 14.24 19.27 -3.07
C GLY A 52 12.87 18.78 -3.58
N ARG A 53 12.62 17.47 -3.48
CA ARG A 53 11.38 16.82 -3.95
C ARG A 53 10.70 15.92 -2.92
N VAL A 54 11.16 15.99 -1.68
CA VAL A 54 10.42 15.49 -0.53
C VAL A 54 9.48 16.59 -0.07
N ILE A 55 8.18 16.30 -0.06
CA ILE A 55 7.15 17.23 0.39
C ILE A 55 6.77 16.82 1.81
N ASP A 56 7.20 17.58 2.80
CA ASP A 56 6.60 17.50 4.14
C ASP A 56 5.19 18.10 4.08
N VAL A 57 4.16 17.28 4.29
CA VAL A 57 2.76 17.71 4.22
C VAL A 57 2.36 18.67 5.35
N THR A 58 3.15 18.77 6.42
CA THR A 58 2.87 19.66 7.56
C THR A 58 3.31 21.10 7.32
N GLN A 59 4.21 21.31 6.35
CA GLN A 59 4.73 22.62 6.02
C GLN A 59 3.82 23.37 5.02
N PRO A 60 3.92 24.70 4.94
CA PRO A 60 3.26 25.48 3.91
C PRO A 60 3.62 24.98 2.49
N PRO A 61 2.68 25.00 1.53
CA PRO A 61 1.32 25.52 1.64
C PRO A 61 0.28 24.47 2.08
N PHE A 62 0.70 23.26 2.46
CA PHE A 62 -0.20 22.12 2.74
C PHE A 62 -0.76 22.18 4.16
N ASN A 63 0.11 22.44 5.14
CA ASN A 63 -0.26 22.74 6.53
C ASN A 63 -1.09 21.64 7.23
N ALA A 64 -0.90 20.36 6.86
CA ALA A 64 -1.47 19.24 7.62
C ALA A 64 -0.99 19.29 9.08
N LYS A 65 -1.85 18.91 10.03
CA LYS A 65 -1.56 19.03 11.46
C LYS A 65 -1.04 17.76 12.08
N GLY A 66 -1.50 16.58 11.63
CA GLY A 66 -1.06 15.30 12.18
C GLY A 66 -1.32 15.14 13.68
N ASN A 67 -2.28 15.88 14.24
CA ASN A 67 -2.53 15.96 15.68
C ASN A 67 -3.67 15.04 16.16
N GLY A 68 -4.27 14.25 15.27
CA GLY A 68 -5.38 13.33 15.53
C GLY A 68 -6.74 14.00 15.74
N VAL A 69 -6.83 15.33 15.60
CA VAL A 69 -8.04 16.11 15.90
C VAL A 69 -8.47 16.97 14.70
N THR A 70 -7.52 17.70 14.11
CA THR A 70 -7.76 18.51 12.93
C THR A 70 -7.98 17.63 11.71
N ASP A 71 -8.99 17.97 10.92
CA ASP A 71 -9.24 17.28 9.66
C ASP A 71 -8.20 17.66 8.60
N ASP A 72 -7.33 16.74 8.26
CA ASP A 72 -6.22 16.91 7.34
C ASP A 72 -6.57 16.51 5.89
N THR A 73 -7.84 16.16 5.61
CA THR A 73 -8.29 15.72 4.28
C THR A 73 -7.90 16.72 3.19
N ALA A 74 -8.23 18.00 3.39
CA ALA A 74 -7.95 19.03 2.40
C ALA A 74 -6.43 19.27 2.21
N ALA A 75 -5.64 19.17 3.28
CA ALA A 75 -4.20 19.35 3.23
C ALA A 75 -3.52 18.23 2.42
N LEU A 76 -3.91 16.98 2.67
CA LEU A 76 -3.37 15.82 1.96
C LEU A 76 -3.80 15.78 0.49
N ILE A 77 -5.07 16.12 0.19
CA ILE A 77 -5.55 16.25 -1.20
C ILE A 77 -4.79 17.38 -1.91
N LYS A 78 -4.55 18.52 -1.26
CA LYS A 78 -3.76 19.63 -1.83
C LYS A 78 -2.32 19.20 -2.15
N ALA A 79 -1.70 18.38 -1.31
CA ALA A 79 -0.36 17.84 -1.58
C ALA A 79 -0.37 16.89 -2.79
N TYR A 80 -1.38 16.03 -2.89
CA TYR A 80 -1.61 15.18 -4.07
C TYR A 80 -1.75 16.02 -5.35
N ASP A 81 -2.66 17.00 -5.34
CA ASP A 81 -2.91 17.89 -6.47
C ASP A 81 -1.65 18.66 -6.88
N PHE A 82 -0.83 19.09 -5.91
CA PHE A 82 0.43 19.75 -6.19
C PHE A 82 1.38 18.84 -6.99
N VAL A 83 1.57 17.59 -6.57
CA VAL A 83 2.45 16.64 -7.28
C VAL A 83 1.99 16.47 -8.72
N LEU A 84 0.68 16.30 -8.93
CA LEU A 84 0.11 16.17 -10.25
C LEU A 84 0.30 17.43 -11.11
N ALA A 85 0.09 18.61 -10.52
CA ALA A 85 0.32 19.88 -11.21
C ALA A 85 1.80 20.05 -11.61
N GLN A 86 2.76 19.57 -10.81
CA GLN A 86 4.17 19.56 -11.20
C GLN A 86 4.46 18.58 -12.35
N MET A 87 3.82 17.41 -12.36
CA MET A 87 3.91 16.47 -13.48
C MET A 87 3.34 17.05 -14.78
N ASP A 88 2.26 17.83 -14.68
CA ASP A 88 1.62 18.48 -15.83
C ASP A 88 2.47 19.58 -16.49
N LYS A 89 3.56 20.02 -15.85
CA LYS A 89 4.53 20.95 -16.46
C LYS A 89 5.44 20.27 -17.49
N ALA A 90 5.54 18.93 -17.44
CA ALA A 90 6.32 18.16 -18.40
C ALA A 90 5.43 17.65 -19.54
N GLN A 91 6.05 17.38 -20.68
CA GLN A 91 5.37 16.68 -21.77
C GLN A 91 4.98 15.26 -21.31
N TRP A 92 3.74 14.85 -21.57
CA TRP A 92 3.26 13.50 -21.27
C TRP A 92 3.38 12.57 -22.48
N THR A 93 3.80 11.34 -22.25
CA THR A 93 3.65 10.21 -23.18
C THR A 93 2.82 9.10 -22.53
N GLY A 94 2.59 8.01 -23.25
CA GLY A 94 1.95 6.81 -22.67
C GLY A 94 2.70 6.22 -21.47
N ALA A 95 4.01 6.49 -21.33
CA ALA A 95 4.82 6.05 -20.19
C ALA A 95 4.84 7.04 -19.01
N GLY A 96 4.18 8.21 -19.15
CA GLY A 96 4.14 9.26 -18.13
C GLY A 96 4.89 10.54 -18.51
N PRO A 97 5.08 11.46 -17.55
CA PRO A 97 5.74 12.75 -17.78
C PRO A 97 7.23 12.56 -18.12
N GLN A 98 7.68 13.21 -19.19
CA GLN A 98 9.05 13.13 -19.73
C GLN A 98 9.98 14.11 -19.02
N SER A 99 10.07 13.99 -17.70
CA SER A 99 11.02 14.74 -16.90
C SER A 99 11.34 13.98 -15.62
N PRO A 100 12.62 13.82 -15.26
CA PRO A 100 12.96 13.31 -13.94
C PRO A 100 12.57 14.32 -12.85
N LEU A 101 12.32 15.60 -13.21
CA LEU A 101 12.09 16.68 -12.25
C LEU A 101 10.71 16.68 -11.59
N CYS A 102 9.80 15.82 -12.04
CA CYS A 102 8.42 15.76 -11.57
C CYS A 102 8.15 14.62 -10.56
N GLU A 103 9.20 13.99 -10.05
CA GLU A 103 9.09 12.86 -9.12
C GLU A 103 9.18 13.32 -7.67
N TYR A 104 8.03 13.42 -7.00
CA TYR A 104 7.93 13.86 -5.61
C TYR A 104 7.64 12.70 -4.65
N ILE A 105 8.03 12.86 -3.39
CA ILE A 105 7.57 12.02 -2.28
C ILE A 105 6.65 12.87 -1.43
N LEU A 106 5.42 12.41 -1.22
CA LEU A 106 4.51 12.94 -0.21
C LEU A 106 4.94 12.33 1.12
N TYR A 107 5.70 13.08 1.91
CA TYR A 107 6.25 12.65 3.19
C TYR A 107 5.32 13.07 4.33
N LEU A 108 4.96 12.10 5.15
CA LEU A 108 4.15 12.29 6.34
C LEU A 108 5.04 12.09 7.58
N PRO A 109 5.47 13.17 8.25
CA PRO A 109 6.10 13.07 9.55
C PRO A 109 5.25 12.29 10.56
N LYS A 110 5.85 11.86 11.66
CA LYS A 110 5.12 11.28 12.79
C LYS A 110 3.89 12.12 13.15
N GLY A 111 2.75 11.46 13.28
CA GLY A 111 1.48 12.11 13.59
C GLY A 111 0.28 11.26 13.18
N THR A 112 -0.89 11.62 13.71
CA THR A 112 -2.18 11.06 13.30
C THR A 112 -2.91 12.08 12.45
N TYR A 113 -3.08 11.79 11.17
CA TYR A 113 -3.76 12.63 10.19
C TYR A 113 -5.22 12.17 10.13
N LEU A 114 -6.11 12.88 10.83
CA LEU A 114 -7.53 12.57 10.85
C LEU A 114 -8.15 13.01 9.52
N VAL A 115 -8.89 12.13 8.84
CA VAL A 115 -9.51 12.41 7.54
C VAL A 115 -11.00 12.08 7.54
N SER A 116 -11.77 12.79 6.72
CA SER A 116 -13.21 12.60 6.54
C SER A 116 -13.62 12.28 5.11
N ASP A 117 -12.66 12.05 4.22
CA ASP A 117 -12.92 11.62 2.85
C ASP A 117 -11.74 10.82 2.28
N THR A 118 -11.92 10.26 1.08
CA THR A 118 -10.86 9.61 0.32
C THR A 118 -9.74 10.60 0.03
N ILE A 119 -8.52 10.24 0.41
CA ILE A 119 -7.29 10.90 -0.02
C ILE A 119 -7.01 10.48 -1.47
N ILE A 120 -7.47 11.32 -2.38
CA ILE A 120 -7.23 11.27 -3.82
C ILE A 120 -7.28 12.71 -4.35
N TYR A 121 -6.59 12.97 -5.45
CA TYR A 121 -6.61 14.26 -6.13
C TYR A 121 -8.06 14.77 -6.40
N SER A 122 -8.25 16.09 -6.36
CA SER A 122 -9.58 16.72 -6.31
C SER A 122 -10.33 16.75 -7.65
N GLY A 123 -9.61 16.90 -8.76
CA GLY A 123 -10.18 17.06 -10.11
C GLY A 123 -10.92 15.83 -10.66
N PRO A 124 -11.55 15.93 -11.85
CA PRO A 124 -12.20 14.78 -12.49
C PRO A 124 -11.19 13.69 -12.88
N TRP A 125 -11.68 12.54 -13.35
CA TRP A 125 -10.80 11.49 -13.90
C TRP A 125 -9.78 12.08 -14.89
N ARG A 126 -8.47 11.85 -14.64
CA ARG A 126 -7.36 12.45 -15.41
C ARG A 126 -7.08 11.67 -16.68
N ALA A 127 -8.02 11.67 -17.62
CA ALA A 127 -7.83 11.04 -18.92
C ALA A 127 -6.64 11.64 -19.69
N TYR A 128 -6.07 10.85 -20.61
CA TYR A 128 -5.15 11.37 -21.61
C TYR A 128 -5.91 12.25 -22.61
N PRO A 129 -5.32 13.34 -23.13
CA PRO A 129 -5.95 14.18 -24.15
C PRO A 129 -6.48 13.33 -25.32
N GLY A 130 -7.74 13.55 -25.70
CA GLY A 130 -8.43 12.80 -26.75
C GLY A 130 -8.98 11.43 -26.31
N ASN A 131 -8.92 11.11 -25.02
CA ASN A 131 -9.45 9.87 -24.43
C ASN A 131 -10.37 10.14 -23.23
N GLU A 132 -11.03 11.30 -23.19
CA GLU A 132 -11.87 11.75 -22.07
C GLU A 132 -13.20 10.95 -21.95
N GLN A 133 -13.53 10.15 -22.96
CA GLN A 133 -14.74 9.33 -22.98
C GLN A 133 -14.46 7.91 -22.44
N PRO A 134 -15.36 7.36 -21.60
CA PRO A 134 -15.27 5.97 -21.17
C PRO A 134 -15.27 5.00 -22.37
N ARG A 135 -14.44 3.96 -22.32
CA ARG A 135 -14.47 2.87 -23.30
C ARG A 135 -15.29 1.72 -22.73
N ASN A 136 -16.38 1.36 -23.41
CA ASN A 136 -17.34 0.33 -22.96
C ASN A 136 -17.83 0.57 -21.51
N GLY A 137 -18.14 1.84 -21.18
CA GLY A 137 -18.60 2.24 -19.84
C GLY A 137 -17.51 2.27 -18.76
N ARG A 138 -16.25 2.00 -19.09
CA ARG A 138 -15.12 2.02 -18.16
C ARG A 138 -14.21 3.22 -18.40
N ARG A 139 -13.75 3.85 -17.33
CA ARG A 139 -12.67 4.84 -17.38
C ARG A 139 -11.34 4.11 -17.59
N VAL A 140 -10.67 4.39 -18.69
CA VAL A 140 -9.47 3.66 -19.12
C VAL A 140 -8.29 4.57 -19.32
N PHE A 141 -7.16 4.22 -18.71
CA PHE A 141 -5.97 5.04 -18.61
C PHE A 141 -6.20 6.32 -17.81
N GLU A 142 -5.24 6.65 -16.98
CA GLU A 142 -5.30 7.86 -16.17
C GLU A 142 -3.87 8.35 -15.99
N ARG A 143 -3.68 9.66 -16.21
CA ARG A 143 -2.42 10.38 -16.07
C ARG A 143 -2.05 10.51 -14.59
N LEU A 144 -1.71 9.36 -14.02
CA LEU A 144 -1.45 9.13 -12.61
C LEU A 144 -0.34 8.08 -12.50
N VAL A 145 0.89 8.54 -12.25
CA VAL A 145 2.09 7.71 -12.16
C VAL A 145 2.99 8.31 -11.08
N LYS A 146 3.91 7.53 -10.52
CA LYS A 146 4.95 8.01 -9.58
C LYS A 146 4.38 8.73 -8.34
N ILE A 147 3.18 8.38 -7.90
CA ILE A 147 2.58 8.88 -6.67
C ILE A 147 3.14 8.08 -5.49
N ARG A 148 3.77 8.76 -4.53
CA ARG A 148 4.51 8.10 -3.45
C ARG A 148 4.15 8.70 -2.08
N PHE A 149 3.47 7.94 -1.24
CA PHE A 149 3.10 8.32 0.13
C PHE A 149 4.00 7.59 1.13
N PHE A 150 4.97 8.29 1.73
CA PHE A 150 5.93 7.70 2.66
C PHE A 150 5.78 8.32 4.06
N GLY A 151 5.61 7.48 5.08
CA GLY A 151 5.63 7.92 6.46
C GLY A 151 7.02 7.94 7.08
N GLU A 152 7.18 8.73 8.14
CA GLU A 152 8.38 8.71 8.98
C GLU A 152 8.56 7.35 9.67
N GLU A 153 7.49 6.78 10.22
CA GLU A 153 7.55 5.52 10.95
C GLU A 153 6.17 4.85 10.94
N ARG A 154 6.14 3.55 10.65
CA ARG A 154 4.90 2.80 10.44
C ARG A 154 3.91 2.92 11.59
N GLU A 155 4.38 2.82 12.82
CA GLU A 155 3.56 2.75 14.03
C GLU A 155 3.03 4.13 14.46
N THR A 156 3.71 5.21 14.05
CA THR A 156 3.43 6.56 14.56
C THR A 156 3.04 7.57 13.48
N THR A 157 3.12 7.21 12.20
CA THR A 157 2.52 7.93 11.08
C THR A 157 1.23 7.25 10.67
N VAL A 158 0.08 7.81 11.06
CA VAL A 158 -1.24 7.19 10.89
C VAL A 158 -2.15 8.09 10.07
N ILE A 159 -2.68 7.61 8.94
CA ILE A 159 -3.83 8.24 8.28
C ILE A 159 -5.09 7.56 8.82
N ARG A 160 -5.90 8.28 9.60
CA ARG A 160 -7.07 7.74 10.28
C ARG A 160 -8.36 8.35 9.76
N LEU A 161 -9.26 7.53 9.22
CA LEU A 161 -10.63 7.93 8.91
C LEU A 161 -11.41 8.20 10.20
N LYS A 162 -12.23 9.26 10.21
CA LYS A 162 -13.17 9.54 11.29
C LYS A 162 -14.09 8.34 11.54
N ASP A 163 -14.41 8.09 12.80
CA ASP A 163 -15.44 7.12 13.14
C ASP A 163 -16.79 7.60 12.58
N HIS A 164 -17.64 6.66 12.13
CA HIS A 164 -18.95 6.94 11.53
C HIS A 164 -18.88 8.01 10.42
N CYS A 165 -17.86 7.95 9.57
CA CYS A 165 -17.61 8.93 8.53
C CYS A 165 -18.70 8.85 7.44
N PRO A 166 -19.41 9.95 7.14
CA PRO A 166 -20.42 9.96 6.09
C PRO A 166 -19.89 9.45 4.74
N GLY A 167 -20.66 8.58 4.09
CA GLY A 167 -20.29 7.99 2.80
C GLY A 167 -19.35 6.79 2.89
N PHE A 168 -18.94 6.38 4.09
CA PHE A 168 -18.25 5.11 4.38
C PHE A 168 -19.12 4.11 5.14
N ASP A 169 -20.41 4.44 5.34
CA ASP A 169 -21.40 3.59 5.99
C ASP A 169 -22.02 2.56 5.02
N ARG A 170 -21.93 2.79 3.70
CA ARG A 170 -22.48 1.94 2.63
C ARG A 170 -21.63 2.02 1.38
N GLY A 171 -21.72 0.99 0.53
CA GLY A 171 -20.93 0.91 -0.70
C GLY A 171 -19.44 0.71 -0.40
N THR A 172 -18.61 0.58 -1.44
CA THR A 172 -17.15 0.46 -1.28
C THR A 172 -16.50 1.81 -1.50
N LYS A 173 -15.81 2.35 -0.50
CA LYS A 173 -15.10 3.64 -0.60
C LYS A 173 -13.72 3.58 0.08
N PRO A 174 -12.62 3.93 -0.62
CA PRO A 174 -11.27 3.85 -0.05
C PRO A 174 -10.90 5.07 0.81
N VAL A 175 -10.05 4.87 1.82
CA VAL A 175 -9.41 5.96 2.57
C VAL A 175 -8.27 6.59 1.78
N LEU A 176 -7.39 5.77 1.18
CA LEU A 176 -6.34 6.23 0.25
C LEU A 176 -6.53 5.57 -1.11
N SER A 177 -6.47 6.36 -2.20
CA SER A 177 -6.69 5.83 -3.56
C SER A 177 -5.66 6.30 -4.58
N PHE A 178 -5.22 5.36 -5.41
CA PHE A 178 -4.29 5.56 -6.52
C PHE A 178 -5.01 5.58 -7.88
N GLY A 179 -6.18 6.20 -7.93
CA GLY A 179 -6.85 6.51 -9.20
C GLY A 179 -8.36 6.48 -9.15
N LYS A 180 -8.94 7.12 -10.15
CA LYS A 180 -10.37 7.10 -10.45
C LYS A 180 -10.66 6.14 -11.59
N ALA A 181 -9.68 5.69 -12.36
CA ALA A 181 -9.90 4.75 -13.46
C ALA A 181 -10.42 3.36 -12.99
N ASP A 182 -10.97 2.61 -13.94
CA ASP A 182 -11.36 1.21 -13.79
C ASP A 182 -10.34 0.27 -14.48
N LEU A 183 -9.53 0.84 -15.37
CA LEU A 183 -8.38 0.19 -15.99
C LEU A 183 -7.27 1.22 -16.21
N ASN A 184 -6.03 0.94 -15.82
CA ASN A 184 -4.90 1.83 -16.09
C ASN A 184 -3.55 1.11 -16.21
N ASN A 185 -3.08 0.90 -17.45
CA ASN A 185 -1.78 0.27 -17.73
C ASN A 185 -0.60 1.26 -17.82
N ALA A 186 -0.76 2.50 -17.32
CA ALA A 186 0.30 3.51 -17.37
C ALA A 186 1.00 3.72 -16.01
N VAL A 187 0.46 3.14 -14.93
CA VAL A 187 0.73 3.53 -13.53
C VAL A 187 2.07 3.05 -13.00
N ALA A 188 3.18 3.47 -13.59
CA ALA A 188 4.49 3.08 -13.12
C ALA A 188 4.82 3.78 -11.77
N TYR A 189 5.46 3.06 -10.85
CA TYR A 189 6.16 3.60 -9.66
C TYR A 189 5.28 4.20 -8.55
N ASN A 190 4.01 3.80 -8.46
CA ASN A 190 3.19 4.19 -7.31
C ASN A 190 3.62 3.43 -6.06
N SER A 191 3.68 4.10 -4.91
CA SER A 191 4.12 3.42 -3.68
C SER A 191 3.52 4.01 -2.41
N VAL A 192 3.28 3.13 -1.43
CA VAL A 192 2.94 3.48 -0.05
C VAL A 192 3.98 2.83 0.84
N ARG A 193 4.58 3.60 1.76
CA ARG A 193 5.61 3.06 2.65
C ARG A 193 5.50 3.57 4.07
N ASN A 194 5.86 2.71 5.02
CA ASN A 194 6.23 3.10 6.38
C ASN A 194 5.16 3.94 7.11
N LEU A 195 3.90 3.56 6.97
CA LEU A 195 2.76 4.25 7.60
C LEU A 195 1.63 3.26 7.92
N THR A 196 0.68 3.71 8.73
CA THR A 196 -0.57 3.01 9.02
C THR A 196 -1.77 3.71 8.37
N ILE A 197 -2.69 2.95 7.80
CA ILE A 197 -4.02 3.41 7.39
C ILE A 197 -5.06 2.78 8.31
N ASP A 198 -5.81 3.60 9.04
CA ASP A 198 -6.84 3.17 9.99
C ASP A 198 -8.21 3.65 9.51
N THR A 199 -9.15 2.74 9.29
CA THR A 199 -10.49 3.10 8.80
C THR A 199 -11.44 3.53 9.92
N GLY A 200 -10.97 3.66 11.16
CA GLY A 200 -11.83 4.00 12.30
C GLY A 200 -12.89 2.93 12.57
N LYS A 201 -13.93 3.32 13.31
CA LYS A 201 -15.07 2.47 13.68
C LYS A 201 -16.36 2.95 13.01
N GLY A 202 -17.30 2.03 12.81
CA GLY A 202 -18.61 2.36 12.24
C GLY A 202 -18.58 2.68 10.75
N ASN A 203 -17.55 2.23 10.03
CA ASN A 203 -17.32 2.49 8.60
C ASN A 203 -17.32 1.19 7.78
N PRO A 204 -18.44 0.43 7.73
CA PRO A 204 -18.47 -0.89 7.10
C PRO A 204 -18.26 -0.85 5.57
N GLY A 205 -18.41 0.30 4.93
CA GLY A 205 -18.12 0.51 3.52
C GLY A 205 -16.64 0.82 3.20
N ALA A 206 -15.81 1.00 4.23
CA ALA A 206 -14.44 1.47 4.05
C ALA A 206 -13.52 0.40 3.44
N VAL A 207 -12.71 0.84 2.48
CA VAL A 207 -11.49 0.16 2.05
C VAL A 207 -10.31 0.95 2.60
N GLY A 208 -9.29 0.30 3.14
CA GLY A 208 -8.10 1.02 3.60
C GLY A 208 -7.36 1.68 2.43
N LEU A 209 -6.91 0.86 1.49
CA LEU A 209 -6.09 1.27 0.36
C LEU A 209 -6.66 0.74 -0.95
N ASN A 210 -7.04 1.61 -1.87
CA ASN A 210 -7.28 1.25 -3.27
C ASN A 210 -6.00 1.48 -4.08
N PHE A 211 -5.23 0.40 -4.28
CA PHE A 211 -3.91 0.45 -4.90
C PHE A 211 -3.98 0.17 -6.41
N CYS A 212 -3.15 0.91 -7.15
CA CYS A 212 -2.85 0.65 -8.55
C CYS A 212 -1.40 1.00 -8.81
N GLY A 213 -0.73 0.13 -9.56
CA GLY A 213 0.68 0.26 -9.86
C GLY A 213 1.11 -0.74 -10.92
N ALA A 214 2.09 -0.37 -11.73
CA ALA A 214 2.80 -1.21 -12.67
C ALA A 214 4.27 -1.30 -12.22
N ASN A 215 5.20 -1.44 -13.16
CA ASN A 215 6.64 -1.55 -12.90
C ASN A 215 7.12 -0.63 -11.75
N ASN A 216 7.95 -1.18 -10.86
CA ASN A 216 8.53 -0.52 -9.68
C ASN A 216 7.51 0.05 -8.67
N SER A 217 6.25 -0.37 -8.75
CA SER A 217 5.26 -0.04 -7.73
C SER A 217 5.34 -1.03 -6.57
N GLY A 218 4.94 -0.59 -5.37
CA GLY A 218 5.01 -1.45 -4.20
C GLY A 218 4.45 -0.82 -2.92
N ILE A 219 4.04 -1.70 -2.01
CA ILE A 219 3.53 -1.37 -0.67
C ILE A 219 4.53 -1.99 0.30
N HIS A 220 5.18 -1.18 1.14
CA HIS A 220 6.31 -1.65 1.96
C HIS A 220 6.22 -1.14 3.39
N ASN A 221 6.29 -2.05 4.36
CA ASN A 221 6.20 -1.73 5.79
C ASN A 221 4.94 -0.91 6.14
N VAL A 222 3.76 -1.49 5.92
CA VAL A 222 2.47 -0.80 6.09
C VAL A 222 1.51 -1.61 6.95
N SER A 223 0.82 -0.94 7.87
CA SER A 223 -0.35 -1.51 8.55
C SER A 223 -1.64 -0.96 7.94
N ILE A 224 -2.64 -1.82 7.77
CA ILE A 224 -4.00 -1.39 7.43
C ILE A 224 -4.96 -2.01 8.43
N VAL A 225 -5.72 -1.17 9.13
CA VAL A 225 -6.52 -1.57 10.29
C VAL A 225 -7.95 -1.09 10.12
N SER A 226 -8.90 -2.00 10.36
CA SER A 226 -10.31 -1.66 10.56
C SER A 226 -10.59 -1.62 12.05
N GLY A 227 -10.90 -0.45 12.60
CA GLY A 227 -10.99 -0.22 14.04
C GLY A 227 -12.08 -1.01 14.77
N ASP A 228 -13.07 -1.54 14.03
CA ASP A 228 -14.11 -2.47 14.51
C ASP A 228 -14.20 -3.77 13.68
N GLY A 229 -13.27 -3.97 12.73
CA GLY A 229 -13.24 -5.14 11.86
C GLY A 229 -14.26 -5.15 10.71
N ARG A 230 -15.10 -4.11 10.54
CA ARG A 230 -16.26 -4.17 9.64
C ARG A 230 -16.04 -3.67 8.22
N GLY A 231 -14.87 -3.10 7.91
CA GLY A 231 -14.58 -2.56 6.57
C GLY A 231 -14.64 -3.62 5.46
N VAL A 232 -14.67 -3.20 4.20
CA VAL A 232 -14.76 -4.09 3.04
C VAL A 232 -13.44 -4.80 2.75
N ALA A 233 -12.35 -4.05 2.59
CA ALA A 233 -11.04 -4.63 2.29
C ALA A 233 -9.90 -3.79 2.86
N GLY A 234 -8.84 -4.42 3.34
CA GLY A 234 -7.62 -3.70 3.73
C GLY A 234 -6.93 -3.11 2.49
N ILE A 235 -6.49 -3.99 1.59
CA ILE A 235 -5.95 -3.62 0.28
C ILE A 235 -6.94 -4.06 -0.78
N ASP A 236 -7.38 -3.13 -1.62
CA ASP A 236 -8.19 -3.39 -2.81
C ASP A 236 -7.40 -3.04 -4.07
N ILE A 237 -7.30 -4.02 -4.96
CA ILE A 237 -6.61 -3.92 -6.25
C ILE A 237 -7.69 -4.05 -7.31
N ARG A 238 -8.41 -2.95 -7.55
CA ARG A 238 -9.53 -2.91 -8.51
C ARG A 238 -9.17 -2.35 -9.87
N ILE A 239 -8.09 -1.57 -9.94
CA ILE A 239 -7.69 -0.86 -11.16
C ILE A 239 -6.72 -1.78 -11.92
N CYS A 240 -7.25 -2.46 -12.94
CA CYS A 240 -6.49 -3.42 -13.74
C CYS A 240 -5.69 -2.74 -14.86
N PRO A 241 -4.52 -3.23 -15.29
CA PRO A 241 -3.68 -4.19 -14.58
C PRO A 241 -3.03 -3.53 -13.36
N THR A 242 -2.65 -4.35 -12.39
CA THR A 242 -1.76 -3.95 -11.31
C THR A 242 -0.73 -5.06 -11.11
N MET A 243 0.52 -4.65 -10.92
CA MET A 243 1.66 -5.50 -10.61
C MET A 243 2.60 -4.75 -9.66
N GLY A 244 3.37 -5.50 -8.89
CA GLY A 244 4.30 -4.93 -7.91
C GLY A 244 4.90 -6.00 -7.03
N TYR A 245 5.95 -5.58 -6.31
CA TYR A 245 6.49 -6.33 -5.19
C TYR A 245 6.07 -5.61 -3.91
N HIS A 246 5.52 -6.36 -2.97
CA HIS A 246 4.94 -5.84 -1.74
C HIS A 246 5.45 -6.64 -0.56
N ASP A 247 5.88 -5.96 0.50
CA ASP A 247 6.42 -6.62 1.68
C ASP A 247 6.12 -5.91 3.01
N ASP A 248 6.21 -6.67 4.10
CA ASP A 248 6.03 -6.21 5.47
C ASP A 248 4.67 -5.52 5.67
N ILE A 249 3.61 -6.29 5.41
CA ILE A 249 2.24 -5.79 5.44
C ILE A 249 1.46 -6.51 6.53
N THR A 250 0.81 -5.75 7.41
CA THR A 250 -0.24 -6.29 8.28
C THR A 250 -1.59 -5.72 7.88
N VAL A 251 -2.59 -6.58 7.69
CA VAL A 251 -4.00 -6.20 7.55
C VAL A 251 -4.81 -6.80 8.69
N ARG A 252 -5.47 -5.95 9.48
CA ARG A 252 -6.30 -6.35 10.63
C ARG A 252 -7.76 -5.96 10.43
N GLY A 253 -8.66 -6.92 10.61
CA GLY A 253 -10.09 -6.74 10.40
C GLY A 253 -10.48 -6.87 8.92
N PHE A 254 -11.59 -6.23 8.55
CA PHE A 254 -12.20 -6.22 7.21
C PHE A 254 -12.92 -7.51 6.82
N ASP A 255 -13.79 -7.46 5.82
CA ASP A 255 -14.29 -8.66 5.15
C ASP A 255 -13.15 -9.40 4.44
N TYR A 256 -12.30 -8.65 3.73
CA TYR A 256 -11.16 -9.19 2.98
C TYR A 256 -9.85 -8.50 3.38
N GLY A 257 -8.77 -9.27 3.51
CA GLY A 257 -7.45 -8.70 3.80
C GLY A 257 -6.88 -8.02 2.56
N ILE A 258 -6.70 -8.82 1.51
CA ILE A 258 -6.30 -8.38 0.17
C ILE A 258 -7.38 -8.83 -0.81
N ARG A 259 -7.96 -7.88 -1.53
CA ARG A 259 -8.95 -8.13 -2.58
C ARG A 259 -8.40 -7.69 -3.92
N MET A 260 -8.49 -8.55 -4.94
CA MET A 260 -8.16 -8.19 -6.31
C MET A 260 -9.32 -8.61 -7.22
N THR A 261 -10.19 -7.64 -7.49
CA THR A 261 -11.41 -7.77 -8.30
C THR A 261 -11.63 -6.47 -9.04
N PRO A 262 -11.89 -6.44 -10.37
CA PRO A 262 -12.28 -7.54 -11.26
C PRO A 262 -11.05 -8.29 -11.85
N TYR A 263 -11.23 -8.98 -13.00
CA TYR A 263 -10.16 -9.67 -13.73
C TYR A 263 -8.88 -8.84 -13.88
N HIS A 264 -7.73 -9.47 -13.59
CA HIS A 264 -6.40 -8.93 -13.83
C HIS A 264 -5.59 -9.85 -14.75
N MET A 265 -4.90 -9.25 -15.73
CA MET A 265 -3.97 -9.96 -16.62
C MET A 265 -2.56 -10.15 -16.03
N THR A 266 -2.31 -9.61 -14.83
CA THR A 266 -1.01 -9.65 -14.14
C THR A 266 -1.23 -9.86 -12.65
N HIS A 267 -0.22 -10.37 -11.95
CA HIS A 267 -0.28 -10.63 -10.51
C HIS A 267 0.71 -9.78 -9.73
N ASN A 268 0.32 -9.50 -8.49
CA ASN A 268 1.16 -8.87 -7.48
C ASN A 268 1.94 -9.94 -6.73
N CYS A 269 3.20 -9.64 -6.40
CA CYS A 269 4.03 -10.50 -5.56
C CYS A 269 4.01 -9.95 -4.13
N PHE A 270 3.59 -10.79 -3.19
CA PHE A 270 3.52 -10.45 -1.76
C PHE A 270 4.47 -11.35 -0.96
N GLU A 271 5.33 -10.75 -0.16
CA GLU A 271 6.14 -11.43 0.83
C GLU A 271 5.89 -10.82 2.21
N PHE A 272 6.08 -11.60 3.29
CA PHE A 272 5.96 -11.10 4.66
C PHE A 272 4.63 -10.36 4.92
N VAL A 273 3.52 -11.08 4.71
CA VAL A 273 2.16 -10.54 4.94
C VAL A 273 1.51 -11.26 6.11
N THR A 274 0.93 -10.48 7.02
CA THR A 274 0.06 -10.95 8.09
C THR A 274 -1.38 -10.48 7.83
N LEU A 275 -2.31 -11.43 7.74
CA LEU A 275 -3.74 -11.16 7.56
C LEU A 275 -4.47 -11.73 8.77
N GLU A 276 -5.11 -10.86 9.55
CA GLU A 276 -5.71 -11.24 10.83
C GLU A 276 -7.12 -10.66 10.99
N GLY A 277 -8.06 -11.49 11.45
CA GLY A 277 -9.40 -11.04 11.80
C GLY A 277 -10.29 -10.66 10.61
N GLN A 278 -10.07 -11.25 9.42
CA GLN A 278 -10.98 -11.06 8.29
C GLN A 278 -12.32 -11.79 8.51
N ASN A 279 -13.45 -11.17 8.16
CA ASN A 279 -14.79 -11.78 8.32
C ASN A 279 -15.12 -12.81 7.23
N LYS A 280 -14.48 -12.72 6.05
CA LYS A 280 -14.75 -13.61 4.91
C LYS A 280 -13.52 -14.39 4.47
N ALA A 281 -12.45 -13.70 4.10
CA ALA A 281 -11.21 -14.36 3.67
C ALA A 281 -10.00 -13.44 3.81
N GLY A 282 -8.83 -14.03 4.08
CA GLY A 282 -7.56 -13.29 3.99
C GLY A 282 -7.35 -12.69 2.60
N ILE A 283 -7.48 -13.50 1.55
CA ILE A 283 -7.27 -13.08 0.17
C ILE A 283 -8.47 -13.46 -0.69
N GLN A 284 -8.95 -12.52 -1.52
CA GLN A 284 -9.96 -12.77 -2.55
C GLN A 284 -9.41 -12.46 -3.95
N LEU A 285 -9.46 -13.48 -4.81
CA LEU A 285 -9.12 -13.43 -6.24
C LEU A 285 -10.29 -14.03 -7.02
N THR A 286 -10.90 -13.29 -7.96
CA THR A 286 -12.07 -13.80 -8.70
C THR A 286 -11.72 -14.36 -10.07
N GLN A 287 -10.87 -13.68 -10.85
CA GLN A 287 -10.46 -14.10 -12.19
C GLN A 287 -9.07 -13.56 -12.51
N CYS A 288 -8.23 -14.37 -13.18
CA CYS A 288 -6.94 -13.96 -13.70
C CYS A 288 -6.62 -14.66 -15.02
N SER A 289 -5.64 -14.14 -15.77
CA SER A 289 -5.12 -14.87 -16.94
C SER A 289 -4.49 -16.18 -16.48
N ALA A 290 -4.81 -17.27 -17.18
CA ALA A 290 -4.18 -18.58 -17.00
C ALA A 290 -2.68 -18.53 -17.29
#